data_AF-A0A927B3U4-F1
#
_entry.id   AF-A0A927B3U4-F1
#
_cell.length_a   1.000
_cell.length_b   1.000
_cell.length_c   1.000
_cell.angle_alpha   90.00
_cell.angle_beta   90.00
_cell.angle_gamma   90.00
#
_symmetry.space_group_name_H-M   'P 1'
#
loop_
_entity.id
_entity.type
_entity.pdbx_description
1 polymer ?
#
loop_
_entity_poly.entity_id
_entity_poly.type
_entity_poly.pdbx_seq_one_letter_code
_entity_poly.pdbx_strand_id
1 'polypeptide(L)'
;MIFTTSLACLLVQCKSTNGEFSPGAGDSRITGTWQLLERRFSKDSTFTIRVKRDSLAIAQDTSKNKLDSIYIRRDTSFYTTRRYSRTPPQILTFDVDGKLTGSGTEMTYYSPIKYYNVDKTYADSLLINFFISTNRANVPFQQGVEFRKDTLVLKPRCDQPCYSKLLRVR
;
A
#
# COMPACT_ATOMS: atom_id res chain seq x y z
N MET A 1 12.88 -64.33 -28.93
CA MET A 1 12.16 -63.44 -27.99
C MET A 1 12.77 -62.07 -28.11
N ILE A 2 12.02 -61.11 -28.66
CA ILE A 2 12.44 -59.71 -28.82
C ILE A 2 11.74 -58.93 -27.71
N PHE A 3 12.52 -58.34 -26.78
CA PHE A 3 12.01 -57.42 -25.77
C PHE A 3 12.10 -56.00 -26.33
N THR A 4 10.97 -55.45 -26.76
CA THR A 4 10.83 -54.02 -27.06
C THR A 4 10.69 -53.24 -25.75
N THR A 5 11.75 -52.56 -25.33
CA THR A 5 11.71 -51.60 -24.22
C THR A 5 11.11 -50.28 -24.70
N SER A 6 9.83 -50.04 -24.38
CA SER A 6 9.20 -48.72 -24.54
C SER A 6 9.76 -47.76 -23.49
N LEU A 7 10.66 -46.88 -23.93
CA LEU A 7 11.16 -45.75 -23.16
C LEU A 7 10.07 -44.66 -23.13
N ALA A 8 9.26 -44.64 -22.07
CA ALA A 8 8.29 -43.58 -21.85
C ALA A 8 9.02 -42.31 -21.38
N CYS A 9 9.18 -41.34 -22.28
CA CYS A 9 9.57 -39.97 -21.94
C CYS A 9 8.46 -39.34 -21.08
N LEU A 10 8.67 -39.30 -19.76
CA LEU A 10 7.93 -38.41 -18.88
C LEU A 10 8.35 -36.98 -19.21
N LEU A 11 7.50 -36.29 -19.98
CA LEU A 11 7.52 -34.84 -20.08
C LEU A 11 7.20 -34.28 -18.69
N VAL A 12 8.24 -34.04 -17.89
CA VAL A 12 8.15 -33.18 -16.71
C VAL A 12 7.81 -31.79 -17.22
N GLN A 13 6.52 -31.45 -17.23
CA GLN A 13 6.09 -30.07 -17.29
C GLN A 13 6.73 -29.38 -16.07
N CYS A 14 7.76 -28.57 -16.32
CA CYS A 14 8.19 -27.53 -15.39
C CYS A 14 7.02 -26.57 -15.20
N LYS A 15 6.10 -26.92 -14.31
CA LYS A 15 5.08 -26.00 -13.81
C LYS A 15 5.86 -24.89 -13.13
N SER A 16 5.91 -23.71 -13.73
CA SER A 16 6.46 -22.51 -13.11
C SER A 16 5.85 -22.37 -11.72
N THR A 17 6.61 -22.69 -10.68
CA THR A 17 6.24 -22.51 -9.27
C THR A 17 6.47 -21.07 -8.82
N ASN A 18 6.13 -20.11 -9.67
CA ASN A 18 5.98 -18.73 -9.23
C ASN A 18 4.58 -18.64 -8.61
N GLY A 19 4.42 -19.16 -7.39
CA GLY A 19 3.24 -18.84 -6.58
C GLY A 19 3.18 -17.33 -6.45
N GLU A 20 2.18 -16.72 -7.09
CA GLU A 20 1.99 -15.28 -7.03
C GLU A 20 1.73 -14.91 -5.56
N PHE A 21 2.47 -13.91 -5.05
CA PHE A 21 2.30 -13.45 -3.67
C PHE A 21 0.86 -12.97 -3.46
N SER A 22 0.16 -13.58 -2.50
CA SER A 22 -1.22 -13.23 -2.15
C SER A 22 -1.31 -13.19 -0.63
N PRO A 23 -1.36 -11.99 -0.02
CA PRO A 23 -1.45 -11.87 1.43
C PRO A 23 -2.89 -12.01 1.95
N GLY A 24 -3.89 -12.05 1.06
CA GLY A 24 -5.30 -12.02 1.41
C GLY A 24 -5.76 -10.67 1.98
N ALA A 25 -7.08 -10.44 1.99
CA ALA A 25 -7.63 -9.14 2.40
C ALA A 25 -7.41 -8.80 3.89
N GLY A 26 -7.35 -9.80 4.78
CA GLY A 26 -7.30 -9.61 6.25
C GLY A 26 -8.60 -9.11 6.88
N ASP A 27 -9.33 -8.21 6.21
CA ASP A 27 -10.66 -7.72 6.58
C ASP A 27 -11.61 -7.67 5.38
N SER A 28 -12.73 -8.39 5.43
CA SER A 28 -13.71 -8.38 4.33
C SER A 28 -14.35 -7.01 4.12
N ARG A 29 -14.38 -6.14 5.15
CA ARG A 29 -14.96 -4.79 5.03
C ARG A 29 -14.24 -3.93 3.99
N ILE A 30 -12.97 -4.18 3.70
CA ILE A 30 -12.25 -3.41 2.68
C ILE A 30 -12.52 -3.91 1.27
N THR A 31 -12.94 -5.16 1.11
CA THR A 31 -13.06 -5.78 -0.20
C THR A 31 -14.11 -5.08 -1.07
N GLY A 32 -13.87 -5.10 -2.38
CA GLY A 32 -14.70 -4.49 -3.39
C GLY A 32 -14.17 -3.15 -3.92
N THR A 33 -15.05 -2.44 -4.60
CA THR A 33 -14.70 -1.27 -5.42
C THR A 33 -15.02 0.03 -4.67
N TRP A 34 -14.07 0.96 -4.67
CA TRP A 34 -14.14 2.23 -3.96
C TRP A 34 -13.78 3.39 -4.88
N GLN A 35 -14.61 4.42 -4.89
CA GLN A 35 -14.39 5.63 -5.66
C GLN A 35 -13.78 6.73 -4.79
N LEU A 36 -12.67 7.32 -5.24
CA LEU A 36 -12.05 8.44 -4.58
C LEU A 36 -12.95 9.68 -4.62
N LEU A 37 -13.25 10.24 -3.45
CA LEU A 37 -14.03 11.47 -3.30
C LEU A 37 -13.16 12.67 -2.95
N GLU A 38 -12.19 12.48 -2.06
CA GLU A 38 -11.45 13.58 -1.47
C GLU A 38 -10.08 13.11 -1.03
N ARG A 39 -9.05 13.95 -1.22
CA ARG A 39 -7.72 13.74 -0.67
C ARG A 39 -7.24 15.00 0.01
N ARG A 40 -6.56 14.82 1.14
CA ARG A 40 -5.73 15.85 1.75
C ARG A 40 -4.28 15.41 1.71
N PHE A 41 -3.42 16.17 1.05
CA PHE A 41 -2.03 15.80 0.78
C PHE A 41 -1.13 17.04 0.70
N SER A 42 0.19 16.84 0.80
CA SER A 42 1.17 17.93 0.64
C SER A 42 1.23 18.37 -0.82
N LYS A 43 1.23 19.66 -1.12
CA LYS A 43 1.33 20.23 -2.48
C LYS A 43 2.59 19.74 -3.20
N ASP A 44 3.67 19.51 -2.46
CA ASP A 44 4.96 19.05 -2.99
C ASP A 44 5.12 17.52 -2.97
N SER A 45 4.03 16.77 -2.74
CA SER A 45 4.11 15.31 -2.69
C SER A 45 4.33 14.68 -4.07
N THR A 46 5.59 14.72 -4.52
CA THR A 46 6.19 13.55 -5.15
C THR A 46 6.14 12.41 -4.13
N PHE A 47 5.77 11.21 -4.59
CA PHE A 47 5.58 10.04 -3.75
C PHE A 47 6.85 9.73 -2.94
N THR A 48 6.83 9.95 -1.63
CA THR A 48 7.93 9.62 -0.72
C THR A 48 7.56 8.40 0.10
N ILE A 49 7.97 7.21 -0.37
CA ILE A 49 7.90 6.00 0.47
C ILE A 49 9.00 6.12 1.51
N ARG A 50 8.65 6.41 2.77
CA ARG A 50 9.58 6.23 3.88
C ARG A 50 9.63 4.75 4.24
N VAL A 51 10.42 3.97 3.50
CA VAL A 51 10.79 2.61 3.91
C VAL A 51 11.75 2.75 5.09
N LYS A 52 11.32 2.35 6.30
CA LYS A 52 12.27 2.13 7.38
C LYS A 52 13.17 0.96 6.94
N ARG A 53 14.43 1.25 6.61
CA ARG A 53 15.48 0.25 6.81
C ARG A 53 15.72 0.21 8.30
N ASP A 54 15.53 -0.95 8.92
CA ASP A 54 16.11 -1.21 10.23
C ASP A 54 17.63 -1.21 10.05
N SER A 55 18.23 -0.04 10.20
CA SER A 55 19.67 0.11 10.32
C SER A 55 20.06 -0.46 11.68
N LEU A 56 20.77 -1.59 11.68
CA LEU A 56 21.55 -2.06 12.83
C LEU A 56 22.36 -0.88 13.39
N ALA A 57 21.97 -0.41 14.57
CA ALA A 57 22.72 0.58 15.31
C ALA A 57 23.96 -0.12 15.91
N ILE A 58 25.09 -0.03 15.23
CA ILE A 58 26.39 -0.23 15.85
C ILE A 58 26.58 0.99 16.76
N ALA A 59 26.55 0.76 18.07
CA ALA A 59 26.91 1.75 19.07
C ALA A 59 28.39 2.08 18.90
N GLN A 60 28.68 3.34 18.56
CA GLN A 60 30.00 3.92 18.77
C GLN A 60 29.86 5.35 19.28
N ASP A 61 30.83 5.70 20.09
CA ASP A 61 30.73 6.50 21.31
C ASP A 61 30.66 8.02 21.08
N THR A 62 30.06 8.70 22.07
CA THR A 62 30.21 10.12 22.48
C THR A 62 30.55 11.22 21.45
N SER A 63 29.61 12.14 21.23
CA SER A 63 29.82 13.57 21.52
C SER A 63 28.48 14.32 21.65
N LYS A 64 28.33 15.08 22.74
CA LYS A 64 27.20 15.98 22.99
C LYS A 64 27.29 17.18 22.04
N ASN A 65 26.78 17.05 20.82
CA ASN A 65 26.46 18.21 20.00
C ASN A 65 25.05 18.68 20.38
N LYS A 66 25.00 19.74 21.20
CA LYS A 66 23.79 20.50 21.46
C LYS A 66 23.36 21.14 20.14
N LEU A 67 22.50 20.44 19.40
CA LEU A 67 21.86 20.96 18.20
C LEU A 67 21.00 22.15 18.63
N ASP A 68 21.43 23.37 18.29
CA ASP A 68 20.56 24.53 18.27
C ASP A 68 19.44 24.24 17.27
N SER A 69 18.30 23.79 17.79
CA SER A 69 17.09 23.61 17.00
C SER A 69 16.57 24.99 16.63
N ILE A 70 16.97 25.48 15.46
CA ILE A 70 16.33 26.64 14.83
C ILE A 70 14.88 26.22 14.55
N TYR A 71 13.95 26.67 15.38
CA TYR A 71 12.52 26.45 15.19
C TYR A 71 12.02 27.37 14.08
N ILE A 72 12.24 26.98 12.83
CA ILE A 72 11.60 27.62 11.68
C ILE A 72 10.14 27.16 11.70
N ARG A 73 9.24 28.07 12.05
CA ARG A 73 7.78 27.87 11.97
C ARG A 73 7.45 27.63 10.49
N ARG A 74 7.41 26.37 10.06
CA ARG A 74 7.09 26.02 8.66
C ARG A 74 5.69 26.51 8.34
N ASP A 75 5.59 27.27 7.25
CA ASP A 75 4.32 27.75 6.72
C ASP A 75 3.33 26.59 6.61
N THR A 76 2.15 26.72 7.21
CA THR A 76 1.11 25.67 7.21
C THR A 76 0.38 25.57 5.87
N SER A 77 0.78 26.35 4.86
CA SER A 77 0.16 26.41 3.54
C SER A 77 0.49 25.23 2.60
N PHE A 78 1.34 24.28 3.03
CA PHE A 78 1.80 23.16 2.18
C PHE A 78 0.82 22.01 2.01
N TYR A 79 -0.26 21.89 2.79
CA TYR A 79 -1.27 20.83 2.58
C TYR A 79 -2.50 21.38 1.87
N THR A 80 -2.97 20.69 0.84
CA THR A 80 -4.19 21.03 0.12
C THR A 80 -5.22 19.91 0.23
N THR A 81 -6.49 20.28 0.13
CA THR A 81 -7.60 19.32 0.03
C THR A 81 -8.18 19.42 -1.36
N ARG A 82 -8.21 18.30 -2.07
CA ARG A 82 -8.80 18.19 -3.41
C ARG A 82 -10.00 17.27 -3.37
N ARG A 83 -11.09 17.70 -3.99
CA ARG A 83 -12.29 16.89 -4.22
C ARG A 83 -12.30 16.42 -5.67
N TYR A 84 -12.82 15.22 -5.88
CA TYR A 84 -12.82 14.57 -7.17
C TYR A 84 -14.27 14.45 -7.66
N SER A 85 -14.48 14.73 -8.94
CA SER A 85 -15.77 14.52 -9.57
C SER A 85 -16.08 13.03 -9.64
N ARG A 86 -17.37 12.67 -9.71
CA ARG A 86 -17.77 11.28 -9.93
C ARG A 86 -17.45 10.78 -11.34
N THR A 87 -17.30 11.71 -12.29
CA THR A 87 -17.06 11.44 -13.70
C THR A 87 -15.90 12.32 -14.20
N PRO A 88 -14.84 11.75 -14.82
CA PRO A 88 -14.57 10.31 -14.93
C PRO A 88 -14.26 9.68 -13.55
N PRO A 89 -14.66 8.41 -13.32
CA PRO A 89 -14.49 7.77 -12.03
C PRO A 89 -13.01 7.52 -11.71
N GLN A 90 -12.68 7.58 -10.42
CA GLN A 90 -11.35 7.37 -9.86
C GLN A 90 -11.45 6.23 -8.86
N ILE A 91 -11.05 5.03 -9.24
CA ILE A 91 -11.43 3.78 -8.58
C ILE A 91 -10.22 3.05 -8.02
N LEU A 92 -10.38 2.51 -6.81
CA LEU A 92 -9.54 1.45 -6.26
C LEU A 92 -10.40 0.20 -5.99
N THR A 93 -9.92 -0.95 -6.42
CA THR A 93 -10.55 -2.24 -6.16
C THR A 93 -9.63 -3.08 -5.28
N PHE A 94 -10.18 -3.53 -4.16
CA PHE A 94 -9.52 -4.38 -3.17
C PHE A 94 -10.08 -5.80 -3.33
N ASP A 95 -9.33 -6.68 -3.99
CA ASP A 95 -9.76 -8.06 -4.23
C ASP A 95 -9.56 -8.93 -2.99
N VAL A 96 -10.35 -10.01 -2.90
CA VAL A 96 -10.37 -10.92 -1.74
C VAL A 96 -9.02 -11.62 -1.50
N ASP A 97 -8.24 -11.83 -2.56
CA ASP A 97 -6.91 -12.43 -2.55
C ASP A 97 -5.81 -11.43 -2.12
N GLY A 98 -6.18 -10.19 -1.79
CA GLY A 98 -5.23 -9.15 -1.39
C GLY A 98 -4.58 -8.43 -2.56
N LYS A 99 -5.10 -8.55 -3.80
CA LYS A 99 -4.67 -7.71 -4.92
C LYS A 99 -5.33 -6.33 -4.88
N LEU A 100 -4.57 -5.31 -5.24
CA LEU A 100 -5.05 -3.94 -5.38
C LEU A 100 -4.96 -3.52 -6.84
N THR A 101 -6.06 -3.03 -7.39
CA THR A 101 -6.08 -2.42 -8.72
C THR A 101 -6.63 -1.00 -8.64
N GLY A 102 -6.15 -0.13 -9.52
CA GLY A 102 -6.59 1.26 -9.60
C GLY A 102 -6.89 1.68 -11.04
N SER A 103 -7.96 2.44 -11.24
CA SER A 103 -8.32 2.99 -12.55
C SER A 103 -8.74 4.46 -12.44
N GLY A 104 -8.38 5.25 -13.45
CA GLY A 104 -8.58 6.70 -13.47
C GLY A 104 -7.27 7.48 -13.33
N THR A 105 -7.29 8.71 -13.85
CA THR A 105 -6.10 9.58 -14.00
C THR A 105 -5.50 10.04 -12.66
N GLU A 106 -6.27 10.00 -11.58
CA GLU A 106 -5.88 10.46 -10.25
C GLU A 106 -5.42 9.31 -9.34
N MET A 107 -5.44 8.06 -9.85
CA MET A 107 -5.03 6.85 -9.12
C MET A 107 -3.53 6.56 -9.21
N THR A 108 -2.75 7.44 -9.85
CA THR A 108 -1.30 7.29 -10.03
C THR A 108 -0.54 7.06 -8.72
N TYR A 109 -1.02 7.64 -7.61
CA TYR A 109 -0.47 7.40 -6.27
C TYR A 109 -0.48 5.93 -5.84
N TYR A 110 -1.47 5.15 -6.29
CA TYR A 110 -1.63 3.74 -5.95
C TYR A 110 -1.02 2.79 -6.98
N SER A 111 -0.59 3.30 -8.14
CA SER A 111 0.00 2.51 -9.23
C SER A 111 1.13 1.55 -8.82
N PRO A 112 2.09 1.91 -7.96
CA PRO A 112 3.16 0.98 -7.57
C PRO A 112 2.71 -0.11 -6.59
N ILE A 113 1.50 -0.01 -6.04
CA ILE A 113 0.98 -0.89 -5.00
C ILE A 113 0.18 -2.00 -5.66
N LYS A 114 0.67 -3.23 -5.54
CA LYS A 114 0.03 -4.39 -6.19
C LYS A 114 -0.81 -5.22 -5.23
N TYR A 115 -0.44 -5.20 -3.96
CA TYR A 115 -1.09 -6.01 -2.95
C TYR A 115 -1.37 -5.22 -1.69
N TYR A 116 -2.31 -5.72 -0.90
CA TYR A 116 -2.68 -5.17 0.38
C TYR A 116 -3.07 -6.26 1.38
N ASN A 117 -2.96 -5.97 2.67
CA ASN A 117 -3.54 -6.78 3.73
C ASN A 117 -3.92 -5.89 4.91
N VAL A 118 -5.14 -6.04 5.43
CA VAL A 118 -5.58 -5.32 6.62
C VAL A 118 -5.10 -6.06 7.87
N ASP A 119 -4.28 -5.37 8.65
CA ASP A 119 -3.76 -5.81 9.93
C ASP A 119 -4.74 -5.40 11.05
N LYS A 120 -5.25 -6.42 11.74
CA LYS A 120 -6.21 -6.33 12.85
C LYS A 120 -5.59 -6.58 14.21
N THR A 121 -4.27 -6.68 14.28
CA THR A 121 -3.56 -7.06 15.52
C THR A 121 -3.84 -6.07 16.66
N TYR A 122 -4.11 -4.80 16.33
CA TYR A 122 -4.39 -3.76 17.32
C TYR A 122 -5.90 -3.59 17.51
N ALA A 123 -6.39 -3.78 18.74
CA ALA A 123 -7.81 -3.71 19.07
C ALA A 123 -8.43 -2.34 18.77
N ASP A 124 -7.68 -1.26 19.03
CA ASP A 124 -8.17 0.12 18.93
C ASP A 124 -7.85 0.80 17.59
N SER A 125 -7.11 0.12 16.70
CA SER A 125 -6.71 0.71 15.42
C SER A 125 -6.59 -0.34 14.33
N LEU A 126 -7.18 -0.07 13.17
CA LEU A 126 -6.96 -0.88 12.00
C LEU A 126 -5.85 -0.27 11.15
N LEU A 127 -4.97 -1.12 10.67
CA LEU A 127 -3.87 -0.74 9.81
C LEU A 127 -3.97 -1.51 8.50
N ILE A 128 -3.47 -0.93 7.42
CA ILE A 128 -3.36 -1.60 6.13
C ILE A 128 -1.90 -1.61 5.70
N ASN A 129 -1.41 -2.80 5.39
CA ASN A 129 -0.12 -3.01 4.77
C ASN A 129 -0.32 -2.97 3.26
N PHE A 130 0.25 -1.98 2.60
CA PHE A 130 0.35 -1.93 1.15
C PHE A 130 1.71 -2.43 0.71
N PHE A 131 1.76 -3.24 -0.34
CA PHE A 131 2.99 -3.88 -0.80
C PHE A 131 3.38 -3.34 -2.18
N ILE A 132 4.63 -2.90 -2.28
CA ILE A 132 5.27 -2.54 -3.54
C ILE A 132 6.25 -3.63 -3.91
N SER A 133 6.16 -4.11 -5.15
CA SER A 133 7.11 -5.08 -5.68
C SER A 133 8.34 -4.36 -6.22
N THR A 134 9.48 -4.53 -5.56
CA THR A 134 10.78 -3.98 -5.97
C THR A 134 11.86 -5.04 -5.79
N ASN A 135 12.78 -5.17 -6.75
CA ASN A 135 13.88 -6.14 -6.70
C ASN A 135 13.45 -7.57 -6.35
N ARG A 136 12.34 -8.04 -6.93
CA ARG A 136 11.71 -9.36 -6.68
C ARG A 136 11.25 -9.59 -5.23
N ALA A 137 11.18 -8.54 -4.41
CA ALA A 137 10.64 -8.56 -3.06
C ALA A 137 9.37 -7.70 -2.96
N ASN A 138 8.46 -8.09 -2.07
CA ASN A 138 7.30 -7.28 -1.71
C ASN A 138 7.59 -6.54 -0.41
N VAL A 139 7.73 -5.21 -0.50
CA VAL A 139 8.05 -4.37 0.65
C VAL A 139 6.75 -3.74 1.17
N PRO A 140 6.33 -4.04 2.41
CA PRO A 140 5.15 -3.43 3.00
C PRO A 140 5.44 -1.99 3.45
N PHE A 141 4.44 -1.14 3.35
CA PHE A 141 4.37 0.10 4.10
C PHE A 141 2.95 0.28 4.62
N GLN A 142 2.85 0.82 5.83
CA GLN A 142 1.61 0.80 6.59
C GLN A 142 0.89 2.15 6.54
N GLN A 143 -0.43 2.11 6.41
CA GLN A 143 -1.32 3.25 6.59
C GLN A 143 -2.40 2.93 7.63
N GLY A 144 -2.97 3.95 8.26
CA GLY A 144 -4.18 3.77 9.05
C GLY A 144 -5.39 3.53 8.14
N VAL A 145 -6.35 2.74 8.60
CA VAL A 145 -7.62 2.55 7.90
C VAL A 145 -8.79 2.80 8.84
N GLU A 146 -9.83 3.46 8.32
CA GLU A 146 -11.07 3.71 9.05
C GLU A 146 -12.27 3.46 8.15
N PHE A 147 -13.23 2.68 8.65
CA PHE A 147 -14.49 2.40 7.97
C PHE A 147 -15.62 3.21 8.61
N ARG A 148 -16.37 3.93 7.79
CA ARG A 148 -17.57 4.69 8.19
C ARG A 148 -18.72 4.36 7.25
N LYS A 149 -19.47 3.29 7.53
CA LYS A 149 -20.52 2.75 6.65
C LYS A 149 -19.96 2.50 5.23
N ASP A 150 -20.41 3.28 4.26
CA ASP A 150 -19.96 3.22 2.85
C ASP A 150 -18.71 4.06 2.56
N THR A 151 -18.06 4.63 3.57
CA THR A 151 -16.84 5.42 3.40
C THR A 151 -15.62 4.68 3.95
N LEU A 152 -14.57 4.62 3.15
CA LEU A 152 -13.23 4.16 3.52
C LEU A 152 -12.31 5.37 3.62
N VAL A 153 -11.59 5.50 4.73
CA VAL A 153 -10.55 6.52 4.90
C VAL A 153 -9.20 5.85 5.09
N LEU A 154 -8.30 6.07 4.13
CA LEU A 154 -6.90 5.68 4.23
C LEU A 154 -6.10 6.86 4.79
N LYS A 155 -5.29 6.60 5.81
CA LYS A 155 -4.52 7.62 6.55
C LYS A 155 -3.03 7.32 6.45
N PRO A 156 -2.34 7.82 5.41
CA PRO A 156 -0.89 7.73 5.33
C PRO A 156 -0.23 8.42 6.52
N ARG A 157 1.02 8.06 6.83
CA ARG A 157 1.83 8.79 7.79
C ARG A 157 2.34 10.08 7.13
N CYS A 158 1.89 11.22 7.65
CA CYS A 158 2.27 12.55 7.18
C CYS A 158 2.58 13.45 8.38
N ASP A 159 3.37 14.50 8.16
CA ASP A 159 3.73 15.48 9.21
C ASP A 159 2.50 16.29 9.66
N GLN A 160 1.48 16.44 8.81
CA GLN A 160 0.14 16.93 9.15
C GLN A 160 -0.94 15.90 8.75
N PRO A 161 -2.16 15.97 9.30
CA PRO A 161 -3.24 15.07 8.91
C PRO A 161 -3.47 15.06 7.39
N CYS A 162 -3.25 13.89 6.79
CA CYS A 162 -3.45 13.61 5.38
C CYS A 162 -4.34 12.36 5.24
N TYR A 163 -5.09 12.28 4.15
CA TYR A 163 -5.98 11.15 3.92
C TYR A 163 -6.38 11.01 2.46
N SER A 164 -6.85 9.80 2.13
CA SER A 164 -7.70 9.54 0.97
C SER A 164 -9.04 9.02 1.47
N LYS A 165 -10.12 9.70 1.08
CA LYS A 165 -11.49 9.34 1.40
C LYS A 165 -12.15 8.75 0.17
N LEU A 166 -12.64 7.53 0.29
CA LEU A 166 -13.28 6.79 -0.78
C LEU A 166 -14.70 6.39 -0.38
N LEU A 167 -15.57 6.31 -1.37
CA LEU A 167 -16.96 5.87 -1.24
C LEU A 167 -17.12 4.51 -1.92
N ARG A 168 -17.83 3.59 -1.27
CA ARG A 168 -18.13 2.29 -1.85
C ARG A 168 -18.94 2.47 -3.14
N VAL A 169 -18.49 1.81 -4.21
CA VAL A 169 -19.26 1.68 -5.45
C VAL A 169 -20.19 0.48 -5.30
N ARG A 170 -21.46 0.67 -5.63
CA ARG A 170 -22.49 -0.38 -5.61
C ARG A 170 -22.83 -0.77 -7.03
#